data_AF-A0A9Q9S6Z5-F1
#
_entry.id   AF-A0A9Q9S6Z5-F1
#
_cell.length_a   1.000
_cell.length_b   1.000
_cell.length_c   1.000
_cell.angle_alpha   90.00
_cell.angle_beta   90.00
_cell.angle_gamma   90.00
#
_symmetry.space_group_name_H-M   'P 1'
#
loop_
_entity.id
_entity.type
_entity.pdbx_description
1 polymer ?
#
loop_
_entity_poly.entity_id
_entity_poly.type
_entity_poly.pdbx_seq_one_letter_code
_entity_poly.pdbx_strand_id
1 'polypeptide(L)'
;MPGNPFALTPEIEASPLLSDSWCRSQRYGLDPATDDFPRLHASELAERLANHSRLQTLAQPVVNALSRKVNDLQSVVVLSDASGLVLQTFGDTHAMQKAQRFALAPGNLWSESGRGTNAIGTALAIDDSCEIDGRQHFLASNRGLYCAAVPLQSPEGNIAGVLDISGPAHYPHARTLAWVKGAAKQIEYLWFKQSLHPQQWLMSLHPQPEKLDGVDELLLVFTDAVLTAANRLAMREFSLNAEQFGHLTFQQLFPRLRQTAVSIPLPLAAGDRHYYFRLRAPATASVAVTPRPGIDLPFSNQREGEKLLRLLNAGIGLCIEGETGCGKEYVSRTLHRHSRWSGGKFVAINCAAIPESLIESELFGYQPGAFTGANKNGYIGKIREADGGVLFLDEIGDMPLTLQTRLLRILQDKEVTPLGASRSSPVNFAVICATHRNLAQRVAEGTFREDLLYRLREFALTLPPLREWPERPAFIQRLWRELGGEKRRVALAPEVVQHLATQPWPGNVRQLQSLMRVLLALAEEGETLTVDDLPQEYRSSPVPRPPRGLQQHDAQLIADTLASYNGNISKAAQALGVARSTLYRRAARRGSHSA
;
A
#
# COMPACT_ATOMS: atom_id res chain seq x y z
N MET A 1 25.42 -12.32 60.76
CA MET A 1 24.32 -11.43 60.36
C MET A 1 24.51 -11.12 58.89
N PRO A 2 23.77 -11.73 57.95
CA PRO A 2 23.75 -11.20 56.59
C PRO A 2 23.15 -9.79 56.68
N GLY A 3 23.89 -8.79 56.20
CA GLY A 3 23.42 -7.40 56.20
C GLY A 3 22.09 -7.28 55.45
N ASN A 4 21.28 -6.30 55.82
CA ASN A 4 20.02 -6.01 55.13
C ASN A 4 20.29 -5.91 53.61
N PRO A 5 19.76 -6.83 52.77
CA PRO A 5 20.03 -6.83 51.33
C PRO A 5 19.45 -5.59 50.63
N PHE A 6 18.60 -4.83 51.34
CA PHE A 6 18.00 -3.57 50.89
C PHE A 6 18.71 -2.32 51.44
N ALA A 7 19.79 -2.47 52.21
CA ALA A 7 20.61 -1.32 52.62
C ALA A 7 21.24 -0.69 51.38
N LEU A 8 20.87 0.56 51.10
CA LEU A 8 21.43 1.32 50.00
C LEU A 8 22.93 1.52 50.26
N THR A 9 23.74 1.42 49.21
CA THR A 9 25.14 1.81 49.32
C THR A 9 25.24 3.34 49.41
N PRO A 10 26.30 3.90 50.02
CA PRO A 10 26.49 5.36 50.08
C PRO A 10 26.43 6.05 48.71
N GLU A 11 26.84 5.33 47.66
CA GLU A 11 26.78 5.79 46.26
C GLU A 11 25.33 5.93 45.75
N ILE A 12 24.45 5.01 46.11
CA ILE A 12 23.02 5.07 45.73
C ILE A 12 22.30 6.14 46.55
N GLU A 13 22.61 6.24 47.86
CA GLU A 13 22.02 7.28 48.72
C GLU A 13 22.39 8.69 48.29
N ALA A 14 23.60 8.88 47.76
CA ALA A 14 24.08 10.18 47.29
C ALA A 14 23.39 10.67 46.00
N SER A 15 22.69 9.80 45.27
CA SER A 15 21.99 10.13 44.03
C SER A 15 20.48 10.00 44.21
N PRO A 16 19.72 11.10 44.26
CA PRO A 16 18.26 11.05 44.38
C PRO A 16 17.60 10.17 43.31
N LEU A 17 18.09 10.23 42.07
CA LEU A 17 17.60 9.42 40.95
C LEU A 17 17.78 7.92 41.20
N LEU A 18 18.96 7.50 41.66
CA LEU A 18 19.24 6.09 41.94
C LEU A 18 18.47 5.61 43.16
N SER A 19 18.43 6.40 44.23
CA SER A 19 17.64 6.11 45.43
C SER A 19 16.15 5.93 45.10
N ASP A 20 15.57 6.82 44.29
CA ASP A 20 14.18 6.73 43.85
C ASP A 20 13.92 5.47 43.00
N SER A 21 14.81 5.17 42.04
CA SER A 21 14.70 3.95 41.22
C SER A 21 14.81 2.67 42.05
N TRP A 22 15.72 2.63 43.02
CA TRP A 22 15.85 1.51 43.95
C TRP A 22 14.60 1.36 44.81
N CYS A 23 14.05 2.47 45.32
CA CYS A 23 12.79 2.46 46.05
C CYS A 23 11.61 1.95 45.21
N ARG A 24 11.50 2.35 43.93
CA ARG A 24 10.49 1.81 43.00
C ARG A 24 10.68 0.30 42.81
N SER A 25 11.90 -0.15 42.60
CA SER A 25 12.26 -1.56 42.42
C SER A 25 11.85 -2.41 43.63
N GLN A 26 12.09 -1.93 44.85
CA GLN A 26 11.63 -2.59 46.08
C GLN A 26 10.10 -2.61 46.19
N ARG A 27 9.42 -1.52 45.82
CA ARG A 27 7.94 -1.45 45.82
C ARG A 27 7.29 -2.39 44.81
N TYR A 28 7.98 -2.74 43.72
CA TYR A 28 7.55 -3.79 42.80
C TYR A 28 7.70 -5.20 43.36
N GLY A 29 8.29 -5.37 44.55
CA GLY A 29 8.44 -6.65 45.24
C GLY A 29 9.60 -7.50 44.73
N LEU A 30 10.57 -6.89 44.04
CA LEU A 30 11.73 -7.61 43.51
C LEU A 30 12.75 -7.91 44.62
N ASP A 31 13.27 -9.14 44.62
CA ASP A 31 14.41 -9.54 45.43
C ASP A 31 15.72 -9.33 44.62
N PRO A 32 16.72 -8.59 45.13
CA PRO A 32 18.03 -8.43 44.49
C PRO A 32 18.75 -9.73 44.10
N ALA A 33 18.39 -10.87 44.70
CA ALA A 33 18.94 -12.19 44.39
C ALA A 33 18.17 -12.95 43.28
N THR A 34 17.12 -12.36 42.71
CA THR A 34 16.31 -12.99 41.65
C THR A 34 17.11 -13.11 40.34
N ASP A 35 17.12 -14.31 39.77
CA ASP A 35 17.72 -14.62 38.46
C ASP A 35 16.67 -15.00 37.38
N ASP A 36 15.38 -15.01 37.73
CA ASP A 36 14.30 -15.28 36.77
C ASP A 36 13.88 -14.00 36.05
N PHE A 37 13.75 -14.09 34.73
CA PHE A 37 13.57 -12.93 33.87
C PHE A 37 12.33 -13.06 32.98
N PRO A 38 11.44 -12.05 32.99
CA PRO A 38 10.30 -12.05 32.07
C PRO A 38 10.77 -12.00 30.62
N ARG A 39 10.36 -13.02 29.86
CA ARG A 39 10.62 -13.18 28.42
C ARG A 39 9.35 -13.55 27.67
N LEU A 40 9.12 -12.89 26.54
CA LEU A 40 7.99 -13.21 25.66
C LEU A 40 8.17 -14.55 24.94
N HIS A 41 7.04 -15.22 24.67
CA HIS A 41 7.02 -16.37 23.78
C HIS A 41 7.29 -15.96 22.32
N ALA A 42 7.75 -16.91 21.50
CA ALA A 42 8.19 -16.61 20.13
C ALA A 42 7.11 -15.98 19.24
N SER A 43 5.84 -16.39 19.40
CA SER A 43 4.71 -15.82 18.65
C SER A 43 4.42 -14.37 19.03
N GLU A 44 4.43 -14.08 20.33
CA GLU A 44 4.20 -12.74 20.87
C GLU A 44 5.34 -11.79 20.48
N LEU A 45 6.59 -12.29 20.51
CA LEU A 45 7.75 -11.54 20.04
C LEU A 45 7.63 -11.18 18.56
N ALA A 46 7.20 -12.12 17.70
CA ALA A 46 7.02 -11.85 16.28
C ALA A 46 5.97 -10.76 16.02
N GLU A 47 4.84 -10.80 16.72
CA GLU A 47 3.81 -9.77 16.65
C GLU A 47 4.35 -8.42 17.15
N ARG A 48 5.07 -8.42 18.28
CA ARG A 48 5.65 -7.20 18.86
C ARG A 48 6.70 -6.57 17.96
N LEU A 49 7.52 -7.38 17.27
CA LEU A 49 8.49 -6.91 16.28
C LEU A 49 7.78 -6.31 15.04
N ALA A 50 6.69 -6.91 14.57
CA ALA A 50 5.91 -6.38 13.45
C ALA A 50 5.32 -5.00 13.78
N ASN A 51 4.78 -4.84 14.99
CA ASN A 51 4.18 -3.59 15.48
C ASN A 51 5.20 -2.44 15.63
N HIS A 52 6.50 -2.74 15.78
CA HIS A 52 7.58 -1.74 15.88
C HIS A 52 8.52 -1.73 14.67
N SER A 53 8.08 -2.24 13.52
CA SER A 53 8.88 -2.29 12.29
C SER A 53 9.37 -0.91 11.83
N ARG A 54 8.59 0.15 12.05
CA ARG A 54 8.95 1.53 11.71
C ARG A 54 10.14 2.05 12.52
N LEU A 55 10.09 1.92 13.85
CA LEU A 55 11.19 2.32 14.73
C LEU A 55 12.48 1.57 14.38
N GLN A 56 12.39 0.25 14.20
CA GLN A 56 13.54 -0.58 13.83
C GLN A 56 14.16 -0.11 12.50
N THR A 57 13.34 0.12 11.47
CA THR A 57 13.79 0.56 10.15
C THR A 57 14.48 1.92 10.20
N LEU A 58 13.93 2.88 10.95
CA LEU A 58 14.49 4.22 11.14
C LEU A 58 15.81 4.20 11.93
N ALA A 59 15.86 3.37 12.98
CA ALA A 59 17.01 3.28 13.87
C ALA A 59 18.18 2.51 13.23
N GLN A 60 17.91 1.55 12.35
CA GLN A 60 18.89 0.63 11.77
C GLN A 60 20.20 1.28 11.28
N PRO A 61 20.19 2.33 10.43
CA PRO A 61 21.44 2.92 9.94
C PRO A 61 22.27 3.55 11.06
N VAL A 62 21.62 4.20 12.02
CA VAL A 62 22.28 4.88 13.15
C VAL A 62 22.83 3.85 14.13
N VAL A 63 22.04 2.83 14.46
CA VAL A 63 22.45 1.76 15.36
C VAL A 63 23.60 0.94 14.78
N ASN A 64 23.60 0.66 13.47
CA ASN A 64 24.73 0.00 12.79
C ASN A 64 26.02 0.83 12.83
N ALA A 65 25.91 2.16 12.72
CA ALA A 65 27.06 3.05 12.87
C ALA A 65 27.57 3.07 14.31
N LEU A 66 26.65 3.11 15.28
CA LEU A 66 26.99 3.11 16.70
C LEU A 66 27.61 1.78 17.14
N SER A 67 27.08 0.65 16.68
CA SER A 67 27.60 -0.69 16.97
C SER A 67 29.06 -0.85 16.50
N ARG A 68 29.39 -0.36 15.30
CA ARG A 68 30.79 -0.33 14.81
C ARG A 68 31.70 0.52 15.69
N LYS A 69 31.17 1.61 16.26
CA LYS A 69 31.95 2.52 17.13
C LYS A 69 32.27 1.91 18.49
N VAL A 70 31.43 1.00 18.99
CA VAL A 70 31.59 0.37 20.31
C VAL A 70 32.20 -1.03 20.23
N ASN A 71 32.62 -1.46 19.04
CA ASN A 71 33.09 -2.82 18.79
C ASN A 71 34.29 -3.21 19.68
N ASP A 72 35.27 -2.30 19.78
CA ASP A 72 36.48 -2.52 20.58
C ASP A 72 36.23 -2.42 22.10
N LEU A 73 35.02 -2.00 22.51
CA LEU A 73 34.63 -1.83 23.91
C LEU A 73 33.89 -3.04 24.47
N GLN A 74 33.80 -4.15 23.71
CA GLN A 74 33.05 -5.35 24.09
C GLN A 74 31.60 -5.04 24.52
N SER A 75 31.02 -4.02 23.91
CA SER A 75 29.70 -3.50 24.25
C SER A 75 28.72 -3.79 23.12
N VAL A 76 27.44 -3.89 23.47
CA VAL A 76 26.34 -4.02 22.52
C VAL A 76 25.48 -2.77 22.52
N VAL A 77 24.84 -2.48 21.39
CA VAL A 77 23.76 -1.51 21.29
C VAL A 77 22.44 -2.25 21.37
N VAL A 78 21.55 -1.81 22.25
CA VAL A 78 20.25 -2.41 22.48
C VAL A 78 19.16 -1.41 22.11
N LEU A 79 18.17 -1.87 21.35
CA LEU A 79 16.96 -1.12 21.04
C LEU A 79 15.77 -1.82 21.69
N SER A 80 15.03 -1.10 22.52
CA SER A 80 13.81 -1.60 23.17
C SER A 80 12.58 -0.77 22.80
N ASP A 81 11.39 -1.33 23.04
CA ASP A 81 10.14 -0.59 22.94
C ASP A 81 9.84 0.24 24.22
N ALA A 82 8.74 0.99 24.23
CA ALA A 82 8.34 1.84 25.34
C ALA A 82 8.01 1.09 26.65
N SER A 83 7.89 -0.24 26.61
CA SER A 83 7.74 -1.08 27.82
C SER A 83 9.09 -1.54 28.37
N GLY A 84 10.18 -1.33 27.64
CA GLY A 84 11.51 -1.86 27.96
C GLY A 84 11.74 -3.27 27.41
N LEU A 85 10.90 -3.75 26.50
CA LEU A 85 11.12 -5.04 25.83
C LEU A 85 12.21 -4.88 24.77
N VAL A 86 13.26 -5.69 24.83
CA VAL A 86 14.33 -5.70 23.83
C VAL A 86 13.78 -6.16 22.48
N LEU A 87 13.86 -5.27 21.49
CA LEU A 87 13.49 -5.54 20.10
C LEU A 87 14.69 -6.10 19.33
N GLN A 88 15.84 -5.46 19.46
CA GLN A 88 17.05 -5.79 18.71
C GLN A 88 18.31 -5.49 19.52
N THR A 89 19.37 -6.25 19.23
CA THR A 89 20.68 -6.14 19.89
C THR A 89 21.76 -6.24 18.82
N PHE A 90 22.73 -5.33 18.87
CA PHE A 90 23.75 -5.15 17.84
C PHE A 90 25.15 -5.13 18.45
N GLY A 91 26.01 -6.01 17.98
CA GLY A 91 27.41 -6.11 18.38
C GLY A 91 28.12 -7.20 17.58
N ASP A 92 29.44 -7.33 17.75
CA ASP A 92 30.17 -8.46 17.19
C ASP A 92 29.83 -9.78 17.89
N THR A 93 30.32 -10.89 17.33
CA THR A 93 30.07 -12.23 17.85
C THR A 93 30.44 -12.38 19.33
N HIS A 94 31.51 -11.71 19.78
CA HIS A 94 31.98 -11.81 21.17
C HIS A 94 31.08 -11.03 22.14
N ALA A 95 30.72 -9.80 21.79
CA ALA A 95 29.79 -8.97 22.54
C ALA A 95 28.40 -9.62 22.59
N MET A 96 27.93 -10.21 21.48
CA MET A 96 26.65 -10.92 21.41
C MET A 96 26.59 -12.15 22.34
N GLN A 97 27.66 -12.93 22.45
CA GLN A 97 27.73 -14.06 23.38
C GLN A 97 27.65 -13.61 24.85
N LYS A 98 28.26 -12.47 25.19
CA LYS A 98 28.15 -11.88 26.54
C LYS A 98 26.77 -11.29 26.80
N ALA A 99 26.18 -10.61 25.81
CA ALA A 99 24.84 -10.04 25.90
C ALA A 99 23.77 -11.11 26.17
N GLN A 100 23.93 -12.32 25.62
CA GLN A 100 23.05 -13.45 25.93
C GLN A 100 23.11 -13.85 27.42
N ARG A 101 24.27 -13.78 28.06
CA ARG A 101 24.43 -14.14 29.49
C ARG A 101 23.67 -13.20 30.42
N PHE A 102 23.52 -11.93 30.03
CA PHE A 102 22.76 -10.95 30.79
C PHE A 102 21.31 -10.83 30.33
N ALA A 103 20.85 -11.67 29.38
CA ALA A 103 19.51 -11.62 28.81
C ALA A 103 19.18 -10.27 28.13
N LEU A 104 20.15 -9.74 27.38
CA LEU A 104 19.99 -8.61 26.46
C LEU A 104 19.56 -9.05 25.05
N ALA A 105 19.04 -10.27 24.87
CA ALA A 105 18.55 -10.75 23.58
C ALA A 105 17.10 -10.31 23.32
N PRO A 106 16.64 -10.26 22.05
CA PRO A 106 15.25 -9.95 21.73
C PRO A 106 14.23 -10.78 22.51
N GLY A 107 13.18 -10.10 22.98
CA GLY A 107 12.09 -10.67 23.77
C GLY A 107 12.28 -10.64 25.29
N ASN A 108 13.41 -10.16 25.81
CA ASN A 108 13.62 -9.96 27.24
C ASN A 108 13.11 -8.58 27.67
N LEU A 109 12.40 -8.51 28.80
CA LEU A 109 11.88 -7.26 29.36
C LEU A 109 12.87 -6.66 30.38
N TRP A 110 13.12 -5.36 30.26
CA TRP A 110 14.05 -4.58 31.07
C TRP A 110 13.39 -3.38 31.78
N SER A 111 12.08 -3.42 32.01
CA SER A 111 11.40 -2.44 32.88
C SER A 111 11.90 -2.53 34.32
N GLU A 112 11.77 -1.45 35.10
CA GLU A 112 12.09 -1.49 36.54
C GLU A 112 11.19 -2.48 37.30
N SER A 113 9.94 -2.67 36.86
CA SER A 113 9.04 -3.65 37.47
C SER A 113 9.43 -5.10 37.21
N GLY A 114 10.23 -5.37 36.16
CA GLY A 114 10.69 -6.71 35.81
C GLY A 114 12.12 -7.00 36.24
N ARG A 115 13.00 -6.00 36.27
CA ARG A 115 14.45 -6.18 36.53
C ARG A 115 15.07 -5.18 37.51
N GLY A 116 14.23 -4.41 38.20
CA GLY A 116 14.65 -3.37 39.12
C GLY A 116 15.46 -2.27 38.43
N THR A 117 16.22 -1.51 39.20
CA THR A 117 17.09 -0.44 38.70
C THR A 117 18.07 -0.99 37.67
N ASN A 118 17.89 -0.53 36.43
CA ASN A 118 18.70 -0.80 35.26
C ASN A 118 18.56 0.38 34.29
N ALA A 119 19.49 0.57 33.34
CA ALA A 119 19.48 1.79 32.54
C ALA A 119 18.24 1.94 31.63
N ILE A 120 17.76 0.86 30.98
CA ILE A 120 16.57 0.91 30.12
C ILE A 120 15.33 1.29 30.92
N GLY A 121 15.04 0.56 31.99
CA GLY A 121 13.88 0.80 32.84
C GLY A 121 13.94 2.16 33.54
N THR A 122 15.11 2.57 34.02
CA THR A 122 15.28 3.85 34.71
C THR A 122 15.09 5.01 33.75
N ALA A 123 15.64 4.92 32.53
CA ALA A 123 15.45 5.93 31.49
C ALA A 123 13.98 6.10 31.09
N LEU A 124 13.22 4.99 31.03
CA LEU A 124 11.77 5.03 30.82
C LEU A 124 11.04 5.72 31.97
N ALA A 125 11.41 5.42 33.21
CA ALA A 125 10.73 5.93 34.41
C ALA A 125 10.92 7.44 34.62
N ILE A 126 12.06 7.99 34.18
CA ILE A 126 12.38 9.42 34.37
C ILE A 126 12.19 10.27 33.11
N ASP A 127 11.87 9.66 31.96
CA ASP A 127 11.86 10.29 30.62
C ASP A 127 13.12 11.13 30.33
N ASP A 128 14.26 10.61 30.77
CA ASP A 128 15.56 11.22 30.54
C ASP A 128 16.66 10.15 30.47
N SER A 129 17.84 10.57 30.03
CA SER A 129 19.00 9.70 29.92
C SER A 129 19.63 9.40 31.28
N CYS A 130 20.14 8.19 31.46
CA CYS A 130 20.90 7.82 32.66
C CYS A 130 22.06 6.87 32.35
N GLU A 131 22.97 6.77 33.30
CA GLU A 131 24.03 5.75 33.34
C GLU A 131 23.80 4.93 34.62
N ILE A 132 23.91 3.61 34.50
CA ILE A 132 23.85 2.68 35.63
C ILE A 132 25.09 1.80 35.57
N ASP A 133 25.91 1.87 36.61
CA ASP A 133 27.18 1.15 36.69
C ASP A 133 27.18 0.09 37.78
N GLY A 134 27.48 -1.15 37.40
CA GLY A 134 27.79 -2.24 38.31
C GLY A 134 26.80 -2.38 39.46
N ARG A 135 27.26 -2.04 40.68
CA ARG A 135 26.47 -2.16 41.92
C ARG A 135 25.26 -1.24 42.00
N GLN A 136 25.14 -0.25 41.11
CA GLN A 136 23.94 0.57 40.96
C GLN A 136 22.77 -0.22 40.38
N HIS A 137 23.02 -1.36 39.72
CA HIS A 137 21.95 -2.28 39.32
C HIS A 137 21.32 -2.94 40.55
N PHE A 138 19.98 -2.99 40.56
CA PHE A 138 19.23 -3.59 41.66
C PHE A 138 19.51 -5.10 41.79
N LEU A 139 19.36 -5.84 40.67
CA LEU A 139 19.63 -7.27 40.63
C LEU A 139 21.13 -7.58 40.61
N ALA A 140 21.55 -8.54 41.45
CA ALA A 140 22.93 -8.96 41.56
C ALA A 140 23.48 -9.54 40.24
N SER A 141 22.64 -10.21 39.46
CA SER A 141 22.93 -10.77 38.13
C SER A 141 23.43 -9.72 37.12
N ASN A 142 22.99 -8.47 37.29
CA ASN A 142 23.25 -7.39 36.34
C ASN A 142 24.48 -6.54 36.73
N ARG A 143 25.09 -6.78 37.90
CA ARG A 143 26.21 -5.98 38.41
C ARG A 143 27.52 -6.11 37.61
N GLY A 144 27.57 -7.02 36.65
CA GLY A 144 28.65 -7.10 35.68
C GLY A 144 28.57 -6.06 34.55
N LEU A 145 27.48 -5.29 34.48
CA LEU A 145 27.19 -4.36 33.39
C LEU A 145 27.40 -2.90 33.79
N TYR A 146 27.93 -2.14 32.84
CA TYR A 146 27.75 -0.70 32.74
C TYR A 146 26.79 -0.44 31.57
N CYS A 147 25.78 0.39 31.80
CA CYS A 147 24.75 0.69 30.81
C CYS A 147 24.51 2.20 30.72
N ALA A 148 24.35 2.71 29.50
CA ALA A 148 24.00 4.10 29.23
C ALA A 148 22.80 4.15 28.28
N ALA A 149 21.69 4.68 28.78
CA ALA A 149 20.40 4.63 28.09
C ALA A 149 19.83 6.02 27.83
N VAL A 150 19.14 6.15 26.70
CA VAL A 150 18.42 7.37 26.30
C VAL A 150 17.06 6.98 25.74
N PRO A 151 15.94 7.51 26.27
CA PRO A 151 14.62 7.26 25.70
C PRO A 151 14.55 7.88 24.31
N LEU A 152 13.84 7.27 23.38
CA LEU A 152 13.54 7.77 22.04
C LEU A 152 12.11 8.28 22.04
N GLN A 153 11.90 9.52 21.60
CA GLN A 153 10.59 10.14 21.50
C GLN A 153 10.06 10.08 20.07
N SER A 154 8.77 9.77 19.97
CA SER A 154 7.99 9.95 18.76
C SER A 154 7.72 11.45 18.52
N PRO A 155 7.43 11.85 17.26
CA PRO A 155 7.08 13.24 16.94
C PRO A 155 5.89 13.80 17.74
N GLU A 156 5.02 12.93 18.24
CA GLU A 156 3.84 13.27 19.05
C GLU A 156 4.14 13.43 20.55
N GLY A 157 5.40 13.30 20.97
CA GLY A 157 5.82 13.50 22.37
C GLY A 157 5.70 12.27 23.27
N ASN A 158 5.37 11.09 22.72
CA ASN A 158 5.37 9.84 23.47
C ASN A 158 6.72 9.15 23.38
N ILE A 159 7.14 8.46 24.44
CA ILE A 159 8.30 7.56 24.39
C ILE A 159 7.97 6.38 23.46
N ALA A 160 8.79 6.20 22.42
CA ALA A 160 8.70 5.10 21.48
C ALA A 160 9.50 3.87 21.91
N GLY A 161 10.55 4.10 22.71
CA GLY A 161 11.48 3.06 23.13
C GLY A 161 12.73 3.62 23.77
N VAL A 162 13.74 2.78 23.99
CA VAL A 162 15.03 3.21 24.53
C VAL A 162 16.16 2.69 23.66
N LEU A 163 17.13 3.57 23.41
CA LEU A 163 18.43 3.21 22.89
C LEU A 163 19.42 3.10 24.04
N ASP A 164 20.10 1.97 24.15
CA ASP A 164 21.05 1.68 25.21
C ASP A 164 22.38 1.17 24.64
N ILE A 165 23.50 1.52 25.28
CA ILE A 165 24.76 0.80 25.14
C ILE A 165 25.03 0.07 26.45
N SER A 166 25.20 -1.24 26.35
CA SER A 166 25.53 -2.13 27.47
C SER A 166 26.90 -2.76 27.27
N GLY A 167 27.77 -2.64 28.27
CA GLY A 167 29.13 -3.16 28.25
C GLY A 167 29.60 -3.64 29.63
N PRO A 168 30.86 -4.05 29.76
CA PRO A 168 31.41 -4.53 31.04
C PRO A 168 31.60 -3.40 32.07
N ALA A 169 31.13 -3.61 33.31
CA ALA A 169 31.24 -2.65 34.42
C ALA A 169 32.69 -2.28 34.80
N HIS A 170 33.65 -3.16 34.54
CA HIS A 170 35.07 -2.89 34.85
C HIS A 170 35.76 -2.03 33.78
N TYR A 171 35.05 -1.67 32.71
CA TYR A 171 35.58 -0.84 31.62
C TYR A 171 34.54 0.20 31.14
N PRO A 172 34.05 1.08 32.03
CA PRO A 172 33.10 2.11 31.65
C PRO A 172 33.82 3.17 30.82
N HIS A 173 33.23 3.56 29.69
CA HIS A 173 33.83 4.54 28.79
C HIS A 173 33.14 5.90 28.95
N ALA A 174 33.88 6.93 29.39
CA ALA A 174 33.35 8.25 29.76
C ALA A 174 32.57 9.00 28.67
N ARG A 175 32.62 8.53 27.41
CA ARG A 175 31.89 9.12 26.27
C ARG A 175 30.65 8.33 25.85
N THR A 176 30.34 7.19 26.47
CA THR A 176 29.24 6.31 26.02
C THR A 176 27.91 7.04 26.01
N LEU A 177 27.54 7.69 27.12
CA LEU A 177 26.29 8.45 27.20
C LEU A 177 26.19 9.53 26.10
N ALA A 178 27.29 10.23 25.82
CA ALA A 178 27.32 11.24 24.76
C ALA A 178 27.09 10.63 23.37
N TRP A 179 27.62 9.44 23.11
CA TRP A 179 27.39 8.73 21.85
C TRP A 179 25.95 8.24 21.71
N VAL A 180 25.36 7.67 22.77
CA VAL A 180 23.94 7.27 22.76
C VAL A 180 23.03 8.48 22.56
N LYS A 181 23.30 9.61 23.23
CA LYS A 181 22.55 10.87 23.05
C LYS A 181 22.61 11.36 21.61
N GLY A 182 23.81 11.36 20.99
CA GLY A 182 23.97 11.76 19.59
C GLY A 182 23.23 10.83 18.63
N ALA A 183 23.28 9.52 18.87
CA ALA A 183 22.54 8.54 18.08
C ALA A 183 21.02 8.68 18.23
N ALA A 184 20.52 8.82 19.46
CA ALA A 184 19.11 9.06 19.74
C ALA A 184 18.60 10.31 19.01
N LYS A 185 19.36 11.40 19.10
CA LYS A 185 19.08 12.67 18.39
C LYS A 185 18.99 12.49 16.88
N GLN A 186 19.92 11.72 16.29
CA GLN A 186 19.91 11.42 14.86
C GLN A 186 18.69 10.56 14.46
N ILE A 187 18.33 9.56 15.27
CA ILE A 187 17.15 8.70 15.02
C ILE A 187 15.88 9.54 15.05
N GLU A 188 15.71 10.39 16.07
CA GLU A 188 14.55 11.27 16.20
C GLU A 188 14.45 12.28 15.07
N TYR A 189 15.58 12.87 14.66
CA TYR A 189 15.62 13.77 13.51
C TYR A 189 15.13 13.08 12.23
N LEU A 190 15.63 11.87 11.96
CA LEU A 190 15.20 11.07 10.81
C LEU A 190 13.72 10.68 10.92
N TRP A 191 13.29 10.25 12.10
CA TRP A 191 11.89 9.92 12.37
C TRP A 191 11.01 11.11 12.04
N PHE A 192 11.34 12.28 12.59
CA PHE A 192 10.60 13.50 12.40
C PHE A 192 10.49 13.85 10.91
N LYS A 193 11.63 13.94 10.20
CA LYS A 193 11.67 14.31 8.78
C LYS A 193 10.92 13.32 7.88
N GLN A 194 11.01 12.01 8.16
CA GLN A 194 10.29 10.99 7.39
C GLN A 194 8.80 10.91 7.73
N SER A 195 8.37 11.47 8.86
CA SER A 195 6.96 11.50 9.28
C SER A 195 6.23 12.77 8.83
N LEU A 196 6.95 13.72 8.22
CA LEU A 196 6.36 14.96 7.70
C LEU A 196 5.39 14.67 6.55
N HIS A 197 4.13 15.05 6.73
CA HIS A 197 3.18 15.06 5.64
C HIS A 197 3.34 16.34 4.79
N PRO A 198 3.20 16.27 3.45
CA PRO A 198 3.32 17.44 2.58
C PRO A 198 2.31 18.56 2.93
N GLN A 199 1.14 18.22 3.46
CA GLN A 199 0.09 19.21 3.80
C GLN A 199 0.28 19.90 5.15
N GLN A 200 1.44 19.75 5.80
CA GLN A 200 1.70 20.34 7.11
C GLN A 200 2.73 21.46 7.05
N TRP A 201 2.52 22.47 7.88
CA TRP A 201 3.51 23.51 8.15
C TRP A 201 4.69 22.90 8.89
N LEU A 202 5.90 23.24 8.48
CA LEU A 202 7.12 22.90 9.20
C LEU A 202 7.82 24.19 9.62
N MET A 203 7.97 24.38 10.92
CA MET A 203 8.82 25.39 11.50
C MET A 203 10.16 24.76 11.87
N SER A 204 11.24 25.26 11.27
CA SER A 204 12.62 24.98 11.66
C SER A 204 13.17 26.18 12.43
N LEU A 205 13.82 25.94 13.57
CA LEU A 205 14.36 26.97 14.46
C LEU A 205 15.77 26.59 14.90
N HIS A 206 16.69 27.55 14.94
CA HIS A 206 18.02 27.35 15.53
C HIS A 206 18.66 28.70 15.92
N PRO A 207 19.43 28.83 17.02
CA PRO A 207 20.13 30.07 17.39
C PRO A 207 21.15 30.59 16.36
N GLN A 208 21.68 29.69 15.54
CA GLN A 208 22.64 29.92 14.46
C GLN A 208 22.00 29.51 13.12
N PRO A 209 21.90 30.40 12.12
CA PRO A 209 21.20 30.11 10.86
C PRO A 209 21.86 28.98 10.06
N GLU A 210 23.19 28.83 10.14
CA GLU A 210 23.98 27.81 9.45
C GLU A 210 23.74 26.37 9.94
N LYS A 211 23.07 26.20 11.08
CA LYS A 211 22.74 24.88 11.66
C LYS A 211 21.29 24.43 11.42
N LEU A 212 20.49 25.24 10.71
CA LEU A 212 19.22 24.79 10.16
C LEU A 212 19.46 23.66 9.15
N ASP A 213 18.47 22.78 8.96
CA ASP A 213 18.61 21.52 8.18
C ASP A 213 19.62 20.51 8.76
N GLY A 214 20.04 20.71 10.02
CA GLY A 214 20.88 19.80 10.78
C GLY A 214 20.14 19.11 11.93
N VAL A 215 20.76 18.09 12.52
CA VAL A 215 20.20 17.35 13.68
C VAL A 215 19.98 18.21 14.92
N ASP A 216 20.65 19.37 15.01
CA ASP A 216 20.54 20.31 16.11
C ASP A 216 19.36 21.28 15.98
N GLU A 217 18.66 21.30 14.84
CA GLU A 217 17.52 22.20 14.65
C GLU A 217 16.29 21.79 15.47
N LEU A 218 15.58 22.78 15.99
CA LEU A 218 14.30 22.61 16.65
C LEU A 218 13.22 22.54 15.58
N LEU A 219 12.39 21.50 15.64
CA LEU A 219 11.37 21.24 14.63
C LEU A 219 9.99 21.22 15.29
N LEU A 220 9.06 21.99 14.72
CA LEU A 220 7.65 22.04 15.10
C LEU A 220 6.80 21.89 13.84
N VAL A 221 5.73 21.11 13.92
CA VAL A 221 4.81 20.86 12.81
C VAL A 221 3.42 21.30 13.20
N PHE A 222 2.77 22.01 12.29
CA PHE A 222 1.42 22.53 12.51
C PHE A 222 0.46 22.10 11.37
N THR A 223 -0.74 21.71 11.76
CA THR A 223 -1.88 21.44 10.87
C THR A 223 -3.01 22.37 11.27
N ASP A 224 -3.57 23.14 10.33
CA ASP A 224 -4.61 24.15 10.62
C ASP A 224 -4.27 25.07 11.82
N ALA A 225 -3.02 25.54 11.85
CA ALA A 225 -2.43 26.34 12.94
C ALA A 225 -2.33 25.65 14.32
N VAL A 226 -2.62 24.35 14.43
CA VAL A 226 -2.49 23.56 15.66
C VAL A 226 -1.21 22.74 15.62
N LEU A 227 -0.46 22.73 16.72
CA LEU A 227 0.75 21.92 16.89
C LEU A 227 0.39 20.44 16.89
N THR A 228 0.92 19.69 15.92
CA THR A 228 0.65 18.24 15.80
C THR A 228 1.89 17.38 16.02
N ALA A 229 3.10 17.95 15.88
CA ALA A 229 4.33 17.24 16.21
C ALA A 229 5.48 18.21 16.55
N ALA A 230 6.44 17.76 17.35
CA ALA A 230 7.68 18.45 17.63
C ALA A 230 8.84 17.45 17.75
N ASN A 231 10.09 17.87 17.60
CA ASN A 231 11.22 17.03 18.02
C ASN A 231 11.57 17.30 19.49
N ARG A 232 12.31 16.38 20.13
CA ARG A 232 12.68 16.49 21.55
C ARG A 232 13.33 17.84 21.91
N LEU A 233 14.15 18.38 21.01
CA LEU A 233 14.79 19.69 21.23
C LEU A 233 13.74 20.80 21.34
N ALA A 234 12.78 20.86 20.42
CA ALA A 234 11.69 21.82 20.47
C ALA A 234 10.80 21.59 21.69
N MET A 235 10.51 20.33 22.05
CA MET A 235 9.73 20.03 23.24
C MET A 235 10.39 20.55 24.51
N ARG A 236 11.70 20.31 24.70
CA ARG A 236 12.44 20.84 25.85
C ARG A 236 12.54 22.36 25.83
N GLU A 237 12.76 22.96 24.66
CA GLU A 237 12.91 24.40 24.53
C GLU A 237 11.63 25.16 24.89
N PHE A 238 10.49 24.67 24.41
CA PHE A 238 9.19 25.30 24.59
C PHE A 238 8.37 24.67 25.72
N SER A 239 8.98 23.79 26.53
CA SER A 239 8.34 23.08 27.64
C SER A 239 7.04 22.37 27.21
N LEU A 240 7.09 21.68 26.07
CA LEU A 240 5.96 20.96 25.48
C LEU A 240 5.82 19.56 26.06
N ASN A 241 4.58 19.15 26.31
CA ASN A 241 4.22 17.80 26.72
C ASN A 241 3.19 17.17 25.75
N ALA A 242 2.96 15.87 25.88
CA ALA A 242 2.07 15.09 25.01
C ALA A 242 0.62 15.63 24.97
N GLU A 243 0.13 16.20 26.07
CA GLU A 243 -1.25 16.71 26.18
C GLU A 243 -1.49 18.00 25.38
N GLN A 244 -0.43 18.70 24.99
CA GLN A 244 -0.55 19.96 24.23
C GLN A 244 -0.66 19.73 22.72
N PHE A 245 -0.25 18.57 22.21
CA PHE A 245 -0.38 18.26 20.79
C PHE A 245 -1.87 18.09 20.43
N GLY A 246 -2.32 18.76 19.37
CA GLY A 246 -3.74 18.84 18.99
C GLY A 246 -4.53 19.96 19.66
N HIS A 247 -3.93 20.68 20.62
CA HIS A 247 -4.60 21.78 21.35
C HIS A 247 -3.86 23.11 21.24
N LEU A 248 -2.52 23.08 21.32
CA LEU A 248 -1.70 24.30 21.32
C LEU A 248 -1.59 24.88 19.91
N THR A 249 -1.91 26.17 19.76
CA THR A 249 -1.89 26.84 18.46
C THR A 249 -0.57 27.55 18.19
N PHE A 250 -0.26 27.77 16.90
CA PHE A 250 0.87 28.55 16.43
C PHE A 250 0.92 29.94 17.07
N GLN A 251 -0.23 30.61 17.18
CA GLN A 251 -0.33 31.95 17.73
C GLN A 251 -0.06 32.00 19.23
N GLN A 252 -0.37 30.93 19.97
CA GLN A 252 -0.04 30.83 21.39
C GLN A 252 1.47 30.66 21.60
N LEU A 253 2.15 29.89 20.75
CA LEU A 253 3.61 29.72 20.80
C LEU A 253 4.38 30.94 20.30
N PHE A 254 3.88 31.59 19.24
CA PHE A 254 4.55 32.72 18.60
C PHE A 254 3.59 33.92 18.43
N PRO A 255 3.23 34.65 19.51
CA PRO A 255 2.19 35.69 19.48
C PRO A 255 2.48 36.87 18.56
N ARG A 256 3.74 37.12 18.21
CA ARG A 256 4.18 38.22 17.35
C ARG A 256 4.40 37.81 15.90
N LEU A 257 4.27 36.52 15.58
CA LEU A 257 4.57 35.98 14.26
C LEU A 257 3.27 35.60 13.54
N ARG A 258 3.18 35.92 12.25
CA ARG A 258 2.12 35.37 11.39
C ARG A 258 2.60 34.06 10.78
N GLN A 259 1.71 33.08 10.66
CA GLN A 259 2.02 31.79 10.04
C GLN A 259 2.07 31.92 8.51
N THR A 260 3.11 32.58 8.00
CA THR A 260 3.34 32.83 6.58
C THR A 260 4.63 32.17 6.13
N ALA A 261 4.67 31.65 4.91
CA ALA A 261 5.85 30.97 4.38
C ALA A 261 7.08 31.90 4.39
N VAL A 262 8.19 31.39 4.89
CA VAL A 262 9.49 32.08 4.95
C VAL A 262 10.54 31.09 4.47
N SER A 263 11.18 31.37 3.34
CA SER A 263 12.17 30.49 2.71
C SER A 263 13.61 30.75 3.16
N ILE A 264 13.91 31.97 3.57
CA ILE A 264 15.24 32.40 4.06
C ILE A 264 15.17 32.50 5.59
N PRO A 265 16.16 32.00 6.34
CA PRO A 265 16.18 32.13 7.80
C PRO A 265 16.05 33.59 8.25
N LEU A 266 15.01 33.90 9.02
CA LEU A 266 14.77 35.25 9.59
C LEU A 266 14.94 35.22 11.11
N PRO A 267 15.39 36.33 11.74
CA PRO A 267 15.49 36.39 13.19
C PRO A 267 14.11 36.36 13.86
N LEU A 268 14.01 35.65 14.99
CA LEU A 268 12.84 35.54 15.85
C LEU A 268 13.26 35.68 17.30
N ALA A 269 12.65 36.62 18.01
CA ALA A 269 12.72 36.68 19.47
C ALA A 269 11.52 35.93 20.05
N ALA A 270 11.79 34.89 20.86
CA ALA A 270 10.78 34.15 21.60
C ALA A 270 11.18 34.11 23.07
N GLY A 271 10.49 34.91 23.90
CA GLY A 271 10.94 35.20 25.26
C GLY A 271 12.27 35.97 25.27
N ASP A 272 13.21 35.55 26.13
CA ASP A 272 14.56 36.12 26.22
C ASP A 272 15.55 35.50 25.22
N ARG A 273 15.10 34.54 24.40
CA ARG A 273 15.95 33.81 23.47
C ARG A 273 15.78 34.31 22.04
N HIS A 274 16.88 34.22 21.29
CA HIS A 274 16.96 34.66 19.90
C HIS A 274 17.25 33.44 19.00
N TYR A 275 16.43 33.28 17.96
CA TYR A 275 16.56 32.21 16.98
C TYR A 275 16.56 32.77 15.57
N TYR A 276 16.98 31.95 14.63
CA TYR A 276 16.64 32.06 13.23
C TYR A 276 15.61 31.00 12.90
N PHE A 277 14.57 31.38 12.16
CA PHE A 277 13.48 30.48 11.80
C PHE A 277 13.28 30.41 10.29
N ARG A 278 12.83 29.25 9.83
CA ARG A 278 12.29 29.05 8.50
C ARG A 278 10.93 28.38 8.64
N LEU A 279 9.92 28.96 8.01
CA LEU A 279 8.56 28.45 8.07
C LEU A 279 8.17 27.94 6.68
N ARG A 280 8.26 26.62 6.50
CA ARG A 280 7.77 25.96 5.30
C ARG A 280 6.26 25.86 5.38
N ALA A 281 5.56 26.50 4.45
CA ALA A 281 4.15 26.20 4.26
C ALA A 281 3.96 24.70 3.98
N PRO A 282 2.76 24.15 4.25
CA PRO A 282 2.28 22.99 3.53
C PRO A 282 2.70 23.16 2.08
N ALA A 283 3.17 22.08 1.47
CA ALA A 283 2.95 21.97 0.06
C ALA A 283 1.45 22.18 -0.10
N THR A 284 1.07 23.41 -0.47
CA THR A 284 -0.13 23.62 -1.22
C THR A 284 0.15 22.71 -2.41
N ALA A 285 -0.42 21.52 -2.34
CA ALA A 285 -1.21 21.11 -3.45
C ALA A 285 -2.29 22.20 -3.66
N SER A 286 -1.89 23.41 -4.08
CA SER A 286 -2.12 23.66 -5.48
C SER A 286 -1.55 22.41 -6.15
N VAL A 287 -2.44 21.42 -6.33
CA VAL A 287 -2.79 21.15 -7.70
C VAL A 287 -2.89 22.57 -8.28
N ALA A 288 -1.77 23.07 -8.81
CA ALA A 288 -1.85 23.70 -10.09
C ALA A 288 -2.72 22.67 -10.78
N VAL A 289 -4.01 22.99 -10.84
CA VAL A 289 -4.81 22.48 -11.91
C VAL A 289 -4.13 23.19 -13.07
N THR A 290 -2.93 22.72 -13.48
CA THR A 290 -2.79 22.22 -14.83
C THR A 290 -4.10 21.47 -14.97
N PRO A 291 -5.08 21.98 -15.74
CA PRO A 291 -6.30 21.22 -15.99
C PRO A 291 -5.83 19.79 -16.12
N ARG A 292 -6.14 18.94 -15.11
CA ARG A 292 -5.78 17.53 -15.19
C ARG A 292 -6.34 17.21 -16.56
N PRO A 293 -5.51 16.83 -17.55
CA PRO A 293 -5.97 16.76 -18.93
C PRO A 293 -7.29 16.02 -18.84
N GLY A 294 -8.39 16.75 -19.14
CA GLY A 294 -9.72 16.29 -18.73
C GLY A 294 -9.85 14.86 -19.20
N ILE A 295 -10.41 13.95 -18.38
CA ILE A 295 -10.36 12.52 -18.69
C ILE A 295 -10.86 12.34 -20.13
N ASP A 296 -9.92 12.11 -21.05
CA ASP A 296 -10.19 12.10 -22.48
C ASP A 296 -10.58 10.68 -22.81
N LEU A 297 -11.86 10.40 -22.62
CA LEU A 297 -12.46 9.17 -23.08
C LEU A 297 -12.74 9.35 -24.57
N PRO A 298 -12.22 8.48 -25.45
CA PRO A 298 -12.27 8.70 -26.90
C PRO A 298 -13.70 8.64 -27.51
N PHE A 299 -14.71 8.35 -26.70
CA PHE A 299 -16.12 8.27 -27.07
C PHE A 299 -17.01 9.31 -26.38
N SER A 300 -16.48 10.14 -25.47
CA SER A 300 -17.29 11.09 -24.71
C SER A 300 -16.58 12.40 -24.43
N ASN A 301 -17.36 13.42 -24.04
CA ASN A 301 -16.82 14.71 -23.66
C ASN A 301 -16.19 14.65 -22.25
N GLN A 302 -15.25 15.55 -21.96
CA GLN A 302 -14.54 15.59 -20.66
C GLN A 302 -15.47 15.64 -19.43
N ARG A 303 -16.66 16.26 -19.56
CA ARG A 303 -17.67 16.33 -18.49
C ARG A 303 -18.18 14.96 -18.03
N GLU A 304 -18.30 14.01 -18.95
CA GLU A 304 -18.77 12.66 -18.61
C GLU A 304 -17.70 11.87 -17.83
N GLY A 305 -16.43 11.99 -18.24
CA GLY A 305 -15.30 11.44 -17.49
C GLY A 305 -15.21 11.99 -16.05
N GLU A 306 -15.39 13.30 -15.87
CA GLU A 306 -15.43 13.93 -14.54
C GLU A 306 -16.62 13.44 -13.69
N LYS A 307 -17.80 13.27 -14.30
CA LYS A 307 -18.98 12.74 -13.64
C LYS A 307 -18.72 11.33 -13.11
N LEU A 308 -18.18 10.43 -13.94
CA LEU A 308 -17.82 9.06 -13.56
C LEU A 308 -16.81 9.05 -12.41
N LEU A 309 -15.83 9.95 -12.45
CA LEU A 309 -14.83 10.07 -11.41
C LEU A 309 -15.43 10.49 -10.06
N ARG A 310 -16.36 11.45 -10.06
CA ARG A 310 -17.06 11.89 -8.84
C ARG A 310 -17.87 10.75 -8.22
N LEU A 311 -18.56 9.97 -9.06
CA LEU A 311 -19.33 8.80 -8.61
C LEU A 311 -18.41 7.74 -7.98
N LEU A 312 -17.32 7.38 -8.66
CA LEU A 312 -16.35 6.39 -8.14
C LEU A 312 -15.71 6.86 -6.82
N ASN A 313 -15.40 8.15 -6.71
CA ASN A 313 -14.86 8.75 -5.48
C ASN A 313 -15.90 8.82 -4.36
N ALA A 314 -17.19 8.87 -4.67
CA ALA A 314 -18.25 8.77 -3.67
C ALA A 314 -18.47 7.32 -3.17
N GLY A 315 -17.80 6.33 -3.78
CA GLY A 315 -17.98 4.92 -3.46
C GLY A 315 -19.19 4.28 -4.15
N ILE A 316 -19.77 4.96 -5.15
CA ILE A 316 -20.87 4.46 -5.96
C ILE A 316 -20.33 3.42 -6.95
N GLY A 317 -20.98 2.27 -7.02
CA GLY A 317 -20.68 1.20 -7.95
C GLY A 317 -20.95 1.63 -9.40
N LEU A 318 -19.97 1.39 -10.27
CA LEU A 318 -20.08 1.71 -11.70
C LEU A 318 -20.26 0.43 -12.51
N CYS A 319 -21.31 0.36 -13.32
CA CYS A 319 -21.55 -0.71 -14.28
C CYS A 319 -21.28 -0.20 -15.70
N ILE A 320 -20.27 -0.75 -16.36
CA ILE A 320 -19.88 -0.39 -17.72
C ILE A 320 -20.43 -1.45 -18.68
N GLU A 321 -21.44 -1.06 -19.44
CA GLU A 321 -22.08 -1.88 -20.46
C GLU A 321 -21.47 -1.59 -21.83
N GLY A 322 -21.44 -2.57 -22.73
CA GLY A 322 -21.04 -2.34 -24.11
C GLY A 322 -20.50 -3.60 -24.78
N GLU A 323 -20.38 -3.56 -26.10
CA GLU A 323 -19.91 -4.68 -26.90
C GLU A 323 -18.50 -5.15 -26.49
N THR A 324 -18.18 -6.39 -26.85
CA THR A 324 -16.84 -6.94 -26.64
C THR A 324 -15.81 -6.15 -27.46
N GLY A 325 -14.72 -5.76 -26.81
CA GLY A 325 -13.64 -5.03 -27.47
C GLY A 325 -13.78 -3.50 -27.51
N CYS A 326 -14.81 -2.90 -26.90
CA CYS A 326 -14.98 -1.43 -26.84
C CYS A 326 -14.04 -0.70 -25.86
N GLY A 327 -13.28 -1.42 -25.03
CA GLY A 327 -12.36 -0.82 -24.06
C GLY A 327 -12.92 -0.60 -22.66
N LYS A 328 -13.87 -1.43 -22.20
CA LYS A 328 -14.43 -1.38 -20.82
C LYS A 328 -13.35 -1.36 -19.72
N GLU A 329 -12.33 -2.21 -19.86
CA GLU A 329 -11.19 -2.24 -18.93
C GLU A 329 -10.34 -0.97 -19.04
N TYR A 330 -10.12 -0.43 -20.24
CA TYR A 330 -9.39 0.82 -20.43
C TYR A 330 -10.05 1.97 -19.68
N VAL A 331 -11.37 2.13 -19.82
CA VAL A 331 -12.15 3.14 -19.08
C VAL A 331 -11.98 2.95 -17.57
N SER A 332 -12.13 1.72 -17.10
CA SER A 332 -12.01 1.38 -15.67
C SER A 332 -10.63 1.71 -15.09
N ARG A 333 -9.55 1.36 -15.82
CA ARG A 333 -8.17 1.69 -15.43
C ARG A 333 -7.91 3.19 -15.47
N THR A 334 -8.45 3.89 -16.47
CA THR A 334 -8.35 5.35 -16.56
C THR A 334 -9.04 6.02 -15.38
N LEU A 335 -10.24 5.57 -14.99
CA LEU A 335 -10.95 6.07 -13.81
C LEU A 335 -10.16 5.79 -12.53
N HIS A 336 -9.65 4.57 -12.33
CA HIS A 336 -8.82 4.22 -11.15
C HIS A 336 -7.61 5.14 -11.00
N ARG A 337 -6.83 5.35 -12.07
CA ARG A 337 -5.63 6.22 -12.06
C ARG A 337 -5.92 7.65 -11.64
N HIS A 338 -7.11 8.16 -11.93
CA HIS A 338 -7.50 9.55 -11.61
C HIS A 338 -8.29 9.68 -10.30
N SER A 339 -8.73 8.55 -9.72
CA SER A 339 -9.58 8.50 -8.53
C SER A 339 -8.80 8.63 -7.22
N ARG A 340 -9.52 8.83 -6.12
CA ARG A 340 -8.96 8.76 -4.75
C ARG A 340 -8.39 7.37 -4.40
N TRP A 341 -8.80 6.34 -5.15
CA TRP A 341 -8.37 4.95 -4.98
C TRP A 341 -7.08 4.62 -5.73
N SER A 342 -6.45 5.61 -6.38
CA SER A 342 -5.19 5.45 -7.14
C SER A 342 -3.99 5.01 -6.31
N GLY A 343 -4.01 5.24 -4.99
CA GLY A 343 -2.99 4.73 -4.06
C GLY A 343 -3.09 3.23 -3.79
N GLY A 344 -4.25 2.60 -4.04
CA GLY A 344 -4.48 1.17 -3.89
C GLY A 344 -4.38 0.40 -5.20
N LYS A 345 -4.45 -0.93 -5.12
CA LYS A 345 -4.35 -1.81 -6.29
C LYS A 345 -5.61 -1.75 -7.16
N PHE A 346 -5.42 -1.83 -8.48
CA PHE A 346 -6.49 -2.16 -9.42
C PHE A 346 -6.50 -3.66 -9.65
N VAL A 347 -7.44 -4.37 -9.02
CA VAL A 347 -7.53 -5.82 -9.11
C VAL A 347 -8.63 -6.19 -10.10
N ALA A 348 -8.22 -6.71 -11.25
CA ALA A 348 -9.11 -7.14 -12.32
C ALA A 348 -9.38 -8.63 -12.24
N ILE A 349 -10.65 -9.01 -12.39
CA ILE A 349 -11.11 -10.40 -12.43
C ILE A 349 -12.04 -10.55 -13.63
N ASN A 350 -11.71 -11.47 -14.51
CA ASN A 350 -12.60 -11.83 -15.61
C ASN A 350 -13.43 -13.05 -15.21
N CYS A 351 -14.73 -12.83 -14.98
CA CYS A 351 -15.63 -13.87 -14.47
C CYS A 351 -15.89 -14.99 -15.48
N ALA A 352 -15.67 -14.73 -16.78
CA ALA A 352 -15.83 -15.72 -17.84
C ALA A 352 -14.57 -16.55 -18.09
N ALA A 353 -13.39 -16.06 -17.73
CA ALA A 353 -12.10 -16.71 -18.01
C ALA A 353 -11.71 -17.74 -16.95
N ILE A 354 -12.21 -17.60 -15.71
CA ILE A 354 -11.87 -18.48 -14.61
C ILE A 354 -12.88 -19.65 -14.59
N PRO A 355 -12.43 -20.92 -14.53
CA PRO A 355 -13.33 -22.05 -14.38
C PRO A 355 -14.26 -21.89 -13.16
N GLU A 356 -15.51 -22.32 -13.29
CA GLU A 356 -16.53 -22.22 -12.23
C GLU A 356 -16.06 -22.84 -10.90
N SER A 357 -15.27 -23.91 -10.96
CA SER A 357 -14.70 -24.58 -9.79
C SER A 357 -13.60 -23.79 -9.07
N LEU A 358 -12.98 -22.80 -9.72
CA LEU A 358 -11.83 -22.06 -9.18
C LEU A 358 -12.15 -20.60 -8.83
N ILE A 359 -13.15 -20.00 -9.48
CA ILE A 359 -13.49 -18.59 -9.31
C ILE A 359 -13.84 -18.24 -7.85
N GLU A 360 -14.43 -19.16 -7.09
CA GLU A 360 -14.70 -18.96 -5.66
C GLU A 360 -13.41 -18.78 -4.85
N SER A 361 -12.43 -19.68 -5.07
CA SER A 361 -11.14 -19.63 -4.38
C SER A 361 -10.29 -18.42 -4.80
N GLU A 362 -10.40 -17.99 -6.05
CA GLU A 362 -9.74 -16.79 -6.57
C GLU A 362 -10.33 -15.52 -5.95
N LEU A 363 -11.65 -15.41 -5.86
CA LEU A 363 -12.32 -14.23 -5.31
C LEU A 363 -12.09 -14.07 -3.81
N PHE A 364 -12.39 -15.12 -3.03
CA PHE A 364 -12.48 -15.03 -1.57
C PHE A 364 -11.21 -15.47 -0.86
N GLY A 365 -10.31 -16.18 -1.55
CA GLY A 365 -9.15 -16.80 -0.92
C GLY A 365 -9.53 -18.03 -0.09
N TYR A 366 -8.52 -18.68 0.47
CA TYR A 366 -8.69 -19.88 1.28
C TYR A 366 -7.59 -20.02 2.33
N GLN A 367 -7.93 -20.65 3.45
CA GLN A 367 -6.94 -21.01 4.47
C GLN A 367 -6.16 -22.27 4.08
N PRO A 368 -4.93 -22.46 4.61
CA PRO A 368 -4.19 -23.71 4.47
C PRO A 368 -5.07 -24.92 4.84
N GLY A 369 -5.16 -25.90 3.94
CA GLY A 369 -5.93 -27.14 4.18
C GLY A 369 -7.45 -27.02 3.96
N ALA A 370 -7.96 -25.93 3.38
CA ALA A 370 -9.39 -25.74 3.14
C ALA A 370 -10.04 -26.82 2.23
N PHE A 371 -9.27 -27.40 1.29
CA PHE A 371 -9.71 -28.48 0.41
C PHE A 371 -8.53 -29.31 -0.08
N THR A 372 -8.79 -30.48 -0.67
CA THR A 372 -7.77 -31.38 -1.23
C THR A 372 -7.02 -30.69 -2.38
N GLY A 373 -5.71 -30.44 -2.21
CA GLY A 373 -4.88 -29.72 -3.18
C GLY A 373 -4.69 -28.23 -2.89
N ALA A 374 -5.24 -27.71 -1.79
CA ALA A 374 -4.99 -26.34 -1.35
C ALA A 374 -3.50 -26.11 -1.03
N ASN A 375 -2.97 -24.95 -1.41
CA ASN A 375 -1.60 -24.56 -1.08
C ASN A 375 -1.41 -24.51 0.45
N LYS A 376 -0.28 -25.04 0.93
CA LYS A 376 0.11 -25.05 2.36
C LYS A 376 0.21 -23.63 2.96
N ASN A 377 0.44 -22.62 2.12
CA ASN A 377 0.53 -21.22 2.56
C ASN A 377 -0.81 -20.47 2.49
N GLY A 378 -1.88 -21.11 1.99
CA GLY A 378 -3.17 -20.45 1.74
C GLY A 378 -3.12 -19.45 0.58
N TYR A 379 -4.24 -18.79 0.32
CA TYR A 379 -4.34 -17.71 -0.65
C TYR A 379 -5.25 -16.60 -0.11
N ILE A 380 -4.82 -15.34 -0.23
CA ILE A 380 -5.53 -14.20 0.36
C ILE A 380 -6.82 -13.84 -0.39
N GLY A 381 -6.93 -14.17 -1.67
CA GLY A 381 -8.09 -13.82 -2.50
C GLY A 381 -8.03 -12.42 -3.09
N LYS A 382 -8.61 -12.26 -4.28
CA LYS A 382 -8.62 -11.02 -5.06
C LYS A 382 -9.38 -9.88 -4.37
N ILE A 383 -10.42 -10.19 -3.61
CA ILE A 383 -11.20 -9.17 -2.88
C ILE A 383 -10.34 -8.52 -1.79
N ARG A 384 -9.53 -9.30 -1.07
CA ARG A 384 -8.60 -8.76 -0.06
C ARG A 384 -7.40 -8.06 -0.72
N GLU A 385 -6.95 -8.53 -1.88
CA GLU A 385 -5.94 -7.80 -2.68
C GLU A 385 -6.41 -6.41 -3.12
N ALA A 386 -7.73 -6.22 -3.29
CA ALA A 386 -8.33 -4.97 -3.74
C ALA A 386 -8.54 -3.94 -2.61
N ASP A 387 -8.30 -4.31 -1.36
CA ASP A 387 -8.46 -3.43 -0.20
C ASP A 387 -7.65 -2.12 -0.36
N GLY A 388 -8.29 -1.00 -0.09
CA GLY A 388 -7.76 0.35 -0.35
C GLY A 388 -7.74 0.78 -1.82
N GLY A 389 -8.25 -0.04 -2.75
CA GLY A 389 -8.16 0.18 -4.20
C GLY A 389 -9.49 0.01 -4.95
N VAL A 390 -9.42 -0.57 -6.15
CA VAL A 390 -10.57 -0.84 -7.02
C VAL A 390 -10.62 -2.32 -7.38
N LEU A 391 -11.78 -2.93 -7.15
CA LEU A 391 -12.15 -4.26 -7.66
C LEU A 391 -12.87 -4.09 -9.00
N PHE A 392 -12.25 -4.58 -10.08
CA PHE A 392 -12.83 -4.60 -11.41
C PHE A 392 -13.33 -5.99 -11.78
N LEU A 393 -14.63 -6.12 -12.01
CA LEU A 393 -15.31 -7.36 -12.35
C LEU A 393 -15.69 -7.34 -13.84
N ASP A 394 -14.84 -7.92 -14.68
CA ASP A 394 -15.10 -8.07 -16.11
C ASP A 394 -16.01 -9.27 -16.38
N GLU A 395 -16.89 -9.12 -17.36
CA GLU A 395 -17.94 -10.05 -17.72
C GLU A 395 -18.79 -10.53 -16.52
N ILE A 396 -19.23 -9.58 -15.68
CA ILE A 396 -20.01 -9.90 -14.47
C ILE A 396 -21.29 -10.68 -14.74
N GLY A 397 -21.89 -10.51 -15.92
CA GLY A 397 -23.05 -11.29 -16.36
C GLY A 397 -22.77 -12.80 -16.44
N ASP A 398 -21.52 -13.21 -16.57
CA ASP A 398 -21.09 -14.62 -16.61
C ASP A 398 -20.71 -15.19 -15.24
N MET A 399 -20.89 -14.42 -14.15
CA MET A 399 -20.64 -14.91 -12.79
C MET A 399 -21.65 -16.00 -12.39
N PRO A 400 -21.20 -17.17 -11.88
CA PRO A 400 -22.08 -18.21 -11.36
C PRO A 400 -23.05 -17.71 -10.28
N LEU A 401 -24.30 -18.16 -10.34
CA LEU A 401 -25.38 -17.69 -9.46
C LEU A 401 -25.08 -17.87 -7.96
N THR A 402 -24.36 -18.94 -7.61
CA THR A 402 -23.94 -19.24 -6.24
C THR A 402 -23.02 -18.17 -5.64
N LEU A 403 -22.16 -17.57 -6.46
CA LEU A 403 -21.18 -16.57 -6.02
C LEU A 403 -21.80 -15.17 -5.91
N GLN A 404 -22.86 -14.90 -6.67
CA GLN A 404 -23.55 -13.61 -6.66
C GLN A 404 -24.05 -13.24 -5.26
N THR A 405 -24.58 -14.21 -4.51
CA THR A 405 -25.06 -13.98 -3.13
C THR A 405 -23.92 -13.59 -2.18
N ARG A 406 -22.75 -14.22 -2.34
CA ARG A 406 -21.58 -13.90 -1.50
C ARG A 406 -20.96 -12.56 -1.88
N LEU A 407 -20.87 -12.26 -3.17
CA LEU A 407 -20.42 -10.97 -3.66
C LEU A 407 -21.31 -9.84 -3.12
N LEU A 408 -22.63 -10.02 -3.15
CA LEU A 408 -23.58 -9.04 -2.59
C LEU A 408 -23.29 -8.74 -1.11
N ARG A 409 -23.12 -9.78 -0.28
CA ARG A 409 -22.80 -9.61 1.14
C ARG A 409 -21.52 -8.81 1.35
N ILE A 410 -20.46 -9.11 0.59
CA ILE A 410 -19.19 -8.38 0.69
C ILE A 410 -19.36 -6.90 0.30
N LEU A 411 -20.15 -6.61 -0.73
CA LEU A 411 -20.41 -5.24 -1.17
C LEU A 411 -21.25 -4.43 -0.16
N GLN A 412 -22.02 -5.11 0.70
CA GLN A 412 -22.85 -4.53 1.74
C GLN A 412 -22.12 -4.43 3.09
N ASP A 413 -21.66 -5.57 3.60
CA ASP A 413 -21.09 -5.71 4.94
C ASP A 413 -19.62 -5.25 5.01
N LYS A 414 -18.96 -5.11 3.85
CA LYS A 414 -17.53 -4.74 3.75
C LYS A 414 -16.61 -5.68 4.51
N GLU A 415 -16.97 -6.96 4.54
CA GLU A 415 -16.18 -8.03 5.13
C GLU A 415 -16.13 -9.24 4.20
N VAL A 416 -15.01 -9.97 4.25
CA VAL A 416 -14.81 -11.20 3.47
C VAL A 416 -14.30 -12.33 4.36
N THR A 417 -14.89 -13.51 4.20
CA THR A 417 -14.49 -14.73 4.91
C THR A 417 -13.85 -15.71 3.91
N PRO A 418 -12.55 -16.01 4.04
CA PRO A 418 -11.88 -16.99 3.18
C PRO A 418 -12.50 -18.39 3.31
N LEU A 419 -12.36 -19.22 2.27
CA LEU A 419 -12.80 -20.62 2.33
C LEU A 419 -12.08 -21.38 3.45
N GLY A 420 -12.85 -22.10 4.25
CA GLY A 420 -12.37 -22.83 5.42
C GLY A 420 -12.10 -21.97 6.66
N ALA A 421 -12.24 -20.64 6.57
CA ALA A 421 -12.05 -19.74 7.71
C ALA A 421 -13.33 -19.55 8.52
N SER A 422 -13.18 -19.40 9.83
CA SER A 422 -14.26 -19.00 10.75
C SER A 422 -14.30 -17.50 11.07
N ARG A 423 -13.26 -16.75 10.68
CA ARG A 423 -13.14 -15.30 10.92
C ARG A 423 -13.25 -14.52 9.62
N SER A 424 -14.04 -13.44 9.65
CA SER A 424 -14.11 -12.46 8.57
C SER A 424 -12.94 -11.46 8.65
N SER A 425 -12.64 -10.80 7.53
CA SER A 425 -11.66 -9.71 7.44
C SER A 425 -12.34 -8.48 6.82
N PRO A 426 -12.22 -7.28 7.41
CA PRO A 426 -12.77 -6.06 6.82
C PRO A 426 -12.04 -5.70 5.53
N VAL A 427 -12.78 -5.16 4.56
CA VAL A 427 -12.28 -4.73 3.25
C VAL A 427 -12.98 -3.45 2.78
N ASN A 428 -12.22 -2.51 2.25
CA ASN A 428 -12.72 -1.24 1.75
C ASN A 428 -12.16 -0.93 0.36
N PHE A 429 -12.98 -1.15 -0.67
CA PHE A 429 -12.65 -0.90 -2.06
C PHE A 429 -13.85 -0.30 -2.81
N ALA A 430 -13.57 0.37 -3.93
CA ALA A 430 -14.58 0.73 -4.92
C ALA A 430 -14.77 -0.40 -5.95
N VAL A 431 -16.01 -0.56 -6.44
CA VAL A 431 -16.35 -1.60 -7.41
C VAL A 431 -16.66 -0.98 -8.77
N ILE A 432 -16.05 -1.54 -9.81
CA ILE A 432 -16.43 -1.29 -11.20
C ILE A 432 -16.72 -2.65 -11.82
N CYS A 433 -17.89 -2.85 -12.41
CA CYS A 433 -18.20 -4.06 -13.16
C CYS A 433 -18.38 -3.75 -14.64
N ALA A 434 -18.14 -4.74 -15.49
CA ALA A 434 -18.27 -4.62 -16.92
C ALA A 434 -19.02 -5.82 -17.50
N THR A 435 -19.86 -5.59 -18.52
CA THR A 435 -20.54 -6.68 -19.23
C THR A 435 -20.94 -6.29 -20.65
N HIS A 436 -21.01 -7.27 -21.54
CA HIS A 436 -21.65 -7.14 -22.85
C HIS A 436 -23.08 -7.70 -22.88
N ARG A 437 -23.55 -8.31 -21.78
CA ARG A 437 -24.86 -8.98 -21.71
C ARG A 437 -25.92 -8.05 -21.14
N ASN A 438 -27.17 -8.25 -21.54
CA ASN A 438 -28.30 -7.57 -20.92
C ASN A 438 -28.60 -8.20 -19.54
N LEU A 439 -28.16 -7.54 -18.46
CA LEU A 439 -28.35 -8.06 -17.10
C LEU A 439 -29.82 -8.14 -16.70
N ALA A 440 -30.68 -7.23 -17.17
CA ALA A 440 -32.11 -7.27 -16.87
C ALA A 440 -32.78 -8.51 -17.49
N GLN A 441 -32.40 -8.87 -18.71
CA GLN A 441 -32.85 -10.13 -19.32
C GLN A 441 -32.35 -11.35 -18.53
N ARG A 442 -31.10 -11.32 -18.06
CA ARG A 442 -30.54 -12.42 -17.25
C ARG A 442 -31.23 -12.58 -15.89
N VAL A 443 -31.71 -11.48 -15.30
CA VAL A 443 -32.57 -11.51 -14.11
C VAL A 443 -33.90 -12.19 -14.45
N ALA A 444 -34.55 -11.83 -15.56
CA ALA A 444 -35.79 -12.47 -16.00
C ALA A 444 -35.62 -13.97 -16.29
N GLU A 445 -34.45 -14.38 -16.78
CA GLU A 445 -34.07 -15.78 -17.02
C GLU A 445 -33.63 -16.53 -15.75
N GLY A 446 -33.56 -15.87 -14.59
CA GLY A 446 -33.12 -16.46 -13.32
C GLY A 446 -31.62 -16.79 -13.24
N THR A 447 -30.81 -16.29 -14.18
CA THR A 447 -29.36 -16.52 -14.22
C THR A 447 -28.54 -15.41 -13.56
N PHE A 448 -29.21 -14.33 -13.14
CA PHE A 448 -28.62 -13.22 -12.39
C PHE A 448 -29.58 -12.75 -11.30
N ARG A 449 -29.06 -12.38 -10.12
CA ARG A 449 -29.90 -11.91 -9.02
C ARG A 449 -30.22 -10.42 -9.17
N GLU A 450 -31.48 -10.08 -8.91
CA GLU A 450 -31.99 -8.71 -8.96
C GLU A 450 -31.34 -7.79 -7.91
N ASP A 451 -31.14 -8.29 -6.69
CA ASP A 451 -30.51 -7.55 -5.59
C ASP A 451 -29.06 -7.15 -5.90
N LEU A 452 -28.26 -8.07 -6.46
CA LEU A 452 -26.91 -7.80 -6.91
C LEU A 452 -26.89 -6.82 -8.08
N LEU A 453 -27.86 -6.91 -9.00
CA LEU A 453 -27.99 -5.98 -10.13
C LEU A 453 -28.09 -4.54 -9.61
N TYR A 454 -28.99 -4.28 -8.66
CA TYR A 454 -29.14 -2.93 -8.11
C TYR A 454 -27.90 -2.45 -7.35
N ARG A 455 -27.22 -3.34 -6.62
CA ARG A 455 -25.99 -2.98 -5.90
C ARG A 455 -24.82 -2.63 -6.82
N LEU A 456 -24.70 -3.32 -7.95
CA LEU A 456 -23.62 -3.11 -8.91
C LEU A 456 -23.92 -1.99 -9.92
N ARG A 457 -25.20 -1.81 -10.27
CA ARG A 457 -25.69 -0.87 -11.27
C ARG A 457 -26.26 0.40 -10.62
N GLU A 458 -25.62 0.88 -9.56
CA GLU A 458 -25.98 2.18 -8.95
C GLU A 458 -25.79 3.32 -9.95
N PHE A 459 -24.78 3.21 -10.82
CA PHE A 459 -24.68 4.01 -12.03
C PHE A 459 -24.26 3.13 -13.21
N ALA A 460 -24.95 3.27 -14.36
CA ALA A 460 -24.63 2.56 -15.59
C ALA A 460 -24.06 3.51 -16.65
N LEU A 461 -22.97 3.09 -17.28
CA LEU A 461 -22.39 3.73 -18.46
C LEU A 461 -22.46 2.74 -19.62
N THR A 462 -23.15 3.09 -20.70
CA THR A 462 -23.15 2.30 -21.93
C THR A 462 -22.09 2.86 -22.88
N LEU A 463 -21.04 2.08 -23.13
CA LEU A 463 -20.02 2.43 -24.11
C LEU A 463 -20.55 2.22 -25.52
N PRO A 464 -20.52 3.26 -26.38
CA PRO A 464 -20.89 3.07 -27.77
C PRO A 464 -19.83 2.20 -28.47
N PRO A 465 -20.26 1.37 -29.44
CA PRO A 465 -19.34 0.65 -30.30
C PRO A 465 -18.48 1.63 -31.11
N LEU A 466 -17.30 1.19 -31.55
CA LEU A 466 -16.33 2.04 -32.25
C LEU A 466 -16.94 2.77 -33.44
N ARG A 467 -17.87 2.12 -34.16
CA ARG A 467 -18.59 2.68 -35.32
C ARG A 467 -19.43 3.92 -35.02
N GLU A 468 -19.77 4.17 -33.75
CA GLU A 468 -20.58 5.31 -33.29
C GLU A 468 -19.72 6.44 -32.68
N TRP A 469 -18.39 6.30 -32.65
CA TRP A 469 -17.52 7.31 -32.04
C TRP A 469 -17.44 8.57 -32.92
N PRO A 470 -17.56 9.79 -32.34
CA PRO A 470 -17.67 11.03 -33.11
C PRO A 470 -16.39 11.41 -33.88
N GLU A 471 -15.21 11.03 -33.35
CA GLU A 471 -13.89 11.42 -33.90
C GLU A 471 -13.03 10.20 -34.25
N ARG A 472 -13.62 9.20 -34.93
CA ARG A 472 -12.95 7.95 -35.34
C ARG A 472 -11.62 8.17 -36.08
N PRO A 473 -11.51 9.04 -37.10
CA PRO A 473 -10.24 9.28 -37.80
C PRO A 473 -9.13 9.75 -36.85
N ALA A 474 -9.44 10.68 -35.94
CA ALA A 474 -8.49 11.19 -34.97
C ALA A 474 -8.07 10.10 -33.96
N PHE A 475 -9.01 9.25 -33.54
CA PHE A 475 -8.71 8.09 -32.70
C PHE A 475 -7.79 7.08 -33.40
N ILE A 476 -8.05 6.75 -34.67
CA ILE A 476 -7.23 5.84 -35.48
C ILE A 476 -5.78 6.36 -35.57
N GLN A 477 -5.60 7.65 -35.86
CA GLN A 477 -4.27 8.26 -35.91
C GLN A 477 -3.58 8.24 -34.56
N ARG A 478 -4.30 8.54 -33.47
CA ARG A 478 -3.76 8.48 -32.11
C ARG A 478 -3.32 7.07 -31.75
N LEU A 479 -4.16 6.07 -32.01
CA LEU A 479 -3.85 4.66 -31.76
C LEU A 479 -2.61 4.21 -32.56
N TRP A 480 -2.49 4.63 -33.82
CA TRP A 480 -1.31 4.35 -34.65
C TRP A 480 -0.01 4.89 -34.05
N ARG A 481 -0.05 6.15 -33.57
CA ARG A 481 1.09 6.77 -32.87
C ARG A 481 1.46 6.02 -31.60
N GLU A 482 0.47 5.67 -30.78
CA GLU A 482 0.67 4.92 -29.53
C GLU A 482 1.25 3.52 -29.76
N LEU A 483 0.90 2.86 -30.86
CA LEU A 483 1.45 1.55 -31.25
C LEU A 483 2.91 1.64 -31.75
N GLY A 484 3.44 2.83 -32.01
CA GLY A 484 4.83 3.06 -32.40
C GLY A 484 5.04 3.46 -33.86
N GLY A 485 3.99 3.83 -34.60
CA GLY A 485 4.10 4.32 -35.98
C GLY A 485 5.11 5.46 -36.13
N GLU A 486 5.02 6.49 -35.27
CA GLU A 486 5.98 7.62 -35.26
C GLU A 486 7.41 7.19 -34.97
N LYS A 487 7.61 6.26 -34.03
CA LYS A 487 8.95 5.78 -33.65
C LYS A 487 9.65 5.09 -34.80
N ARG A 488 8.90 4.35 -35.62
CA ARG A 488 9.40 3.68 -36.84
C ARG A 488 9.26 4.54 -38.09
N ARG A 489 8.86 5.82 -37.95
CA ARG A 489 8.58 6.74 -39.07
C ARG A 489 7.61 6.17 -40.10
N VAL A 490 6.73 5.24 -39.70
CA VAL A 490 5.71 4.65 -40.56
C VAL A 490 4.43 5.48 -40.44
N ALA A 491 3.98 6.03 -41.55
CA ALA A 491 2.76 6.85 -41.61
C ALA A 491 1.59 6.07 -42.22
N LEU A 492 0.37 6.44 -41.84
CA LEU A 492 -0.84 6.05 -42.56
C LEU A 492 -1.20 7.18 -43.52
N ALA A 493 -1.40 6.88 -44.80
CA ALA A 493 -1.94 7.85 -45.73
C ALA A 493 -3.34 8.32 -45.27
N PRO A 494 -3.72 9.59 -45.53
CA PRO A 494 -5.03 10.10 -45.11
C PRO A 494 -6.22 9.26 -45.59
N GLU A 495 -6.14 8.70 -46.81
CA GLU A 495 -7.15 7.78 -47.34
C GLU A 495 -7.30 6.49 -46.53
N VAL A 496 -6.22 5.93 -45.98
CA VAL A 496 -6.26 4.73 -45.12
C VAL A 496 -7.01 5.04 -43.84
N VAL A 497 -6.73 6.20 -43.22
CA VAL A 497 -7.41 6.62 -41.99
C VAL A 497 -8.92 6.77 -42.23
N GLN A 498 -9.31 7.42 -43.34
CA GLN A 498 -10.72 7.58 -43.69
C GLN A 498 -11.40 6.25 -44.02
N HIS A 499 -10.72 5.39 -44.77
CA HIS A 499 -11.23 4.07 -45.12
C HIS A 499 -11.47 3.21 -43.89
N LEU A 500 -10.48 3.13 -42.98
CA LEU A 500 -10.61 2.44 -41.69
C LEU A 500 -11.70 3.07 -40.81
N ALA A 501 -11.91 4.39 -40.88
CA ALA A 501 -12.97 5.05 -40.15
C ALA A 501 -14.37 4.61 -40.62
N THR A 502 -14.56 4.23 -41.89
CA THR A 502 -15.87 3.78 -42.41
C THR A 502 -16.20 2.31 -42.13
N GLN A 503 -15.23 1.51 -41.69
CA GLN A 503 -15.42 0.07 -41.45
C GLN A 503 -16.35 -0.21 -40.26
N PRO A 504 -17.07 -1.35 -40.24
CA PRO A 504 -18.08 -1.66 -39.23
C PRO A 504 -17.51 -2.10 -37.87
N TRP A 505 -16.28 -2.61 -37.83
CA TRP A 505 -15.56 -3.05 -36.63
C TRP A 505 -16.39 -3.90 -35.65
N PRO A 506 -16.87 -5.10 -36.02
CA PRO A 506 -17.61 -5.98 -35.11
C PRO A 506 -16.80 -6.40 -33.87
N GLY A 507 -15.46 -6.41 -33.94
CA GLY A 507 -14.58 -6.62 -32.78
C GLY A 507 -14.10 -5.32 -32.13
N ASN A 508 -14.72 -4.18 -32.47
CA ASN A 508 -14.46 -2.84 -31.95
C ASN A 508 -12.96 -2.48 -31.95
N VAL A 509 -12.48 -1.78 -30.91
CA VAL A 509 -11.09 -1.31 -30.78
C VAL A 509 -10.10 -2.47 -30.80
N ARG A 510 -10.47 -3.63 -30.25
CA ARG A 510 -9.61 -4.83 -30.25
C ARG A 510 -9.29 -5.30 -31.68
N GLN A 511 -10.29 -5.33 -32.56
CA GLN A 511 -10.08 -5.70 -33.97
C GLN A 511 -9.21 -4.68 -34.70
N LEU A 512 -9.52 -3.39 -34.55
CA LEU A 512 -8.73 -2.30 -35.15
C LEU A 512 -7.26 -2.34 -34.70
N GLN A 513 -7.02 -2.50 -33.40
CA GLN A 513 -5.66 -2.56 -32.84
C GLN A 513 -4.88 -3.78 -33.37
N SER A 514 -5.53 -4.94 -33.49
CA SER A 514 -4.90 -6.14 -34.06
C SER A 514 -4.48 -5.92 -35.51
N LEU A 515 -5.35 -5.32 -36.34
CA LEU A 515 -5.02 -4.97 -37.71
C LEU A 515 -3.82 -4.01 -37.76
N MET A 516 -3.86 -2.92 -36.99
CA MET A 516 -2.78 -1.93 -36.97
C MET A 516 -1.44 -2.52 -36.55
N ARG A 517 -1.42 -3.44 -35.58
CA ARG A 517 -0.19 -4.14 -35.19
C ARG A 517 0.39 -4.99 -36.31
N VAL A 518 -0.47 -5.66 -37.09
CA VAL A 518 -0.05 -6.43 -38.27
C VAL A 518 0.54 -5.49 -39.33
N LEU A 519 -0.16 -4.40 -39.65
CA LEU A 519 0.33 -3.40 -40.60
C LEU A 519 1.69 -2.82 -40.19
N LEU A 520 1.82 -2.42 -38.92
CA LEU A 520 3.08 -1.88 -38.41
C LEU A 520 4.21 -2.92 -38.42
N ALA A 521 3.89 -4.20 -38.24
CA ALA A 521 4.90 -5.27 -38.29
C ALA A 521 5.38 -5.58 -39.71
N LEU A 522 4.50 -5.44 -40.72
CA LEU A 522 4.82 -5.67 -42.12
C LEU A 522 5.49 -4.46 -42.78
N ALA A 523 5.30 -3.26 -42.25
CA ALA A 523 5.84 -2.03 -42.80
C ALA A 523 7.37 -1.88 -42.64
N GLU A 524 8.01 -1.30 -43.64
CA GLU A 524 9.41 -0.86 -43.62
C GLU A 524 9.56 0.50 -42.91
N GLU A 525 10.76 0.78 -42.40
CA GLU A 525 11.01 2.04 -41.68
C GLU A 525 10.94 3.24 -42.64
N GLY A 526 10.14 4.26 -42.31
CA GLY A 526 9.92 5.42 -43.17
C GLY A 526 8.82 5.26 -44.23
N GLU A 527 8.15 4.10 -44.28
CA GLU A 527 7.09 3.82 -45.24
C GLU A 527 5.79 4.60 -44.96
N THR A 528 5.03 4.93 -46.00
CA THR A 528 3.67 5.45 -45.88
C THR A 528 2.68 4.43 -46.44
N LEU A 529 1.86 3.85 -45.55
CA LEU A 529 0.90 2.82 -45.92
C LEU A 529 -0.32 3.41 -46.64
N THR A 530 -0.71 2.76 -47.72
CA THR A 530 -1.86 3.03 -48.59
C THR A 530 -2.96 1.99 -48.40
N VAL A 531 -4.10 2.16 -49.08
CA VAL A 531 -5.23 1.20 -48.98
C VAL A 531 -4.82 -0.18 -49.53
N ASP A 532 -3.88 -0.23 -50.47
CA ASP A 532 -3.38 -1.47 -51.06
C ASP A 532 -2.52 -2.29 -50.09
N ASP A 533 -2.06 -1.70 -48.98
CA ASP A 533 -1.31 -2.40 -47.94
C ASP A 533 -2.21 -3.06 -46.89
N LEU A 534 -3.51 -2.74 -46.89
CA LEU A 534 -4.48 -3.40 -46.02
C LEU A 534 -4.70 -4.87 -46.44
N PRO A 535 -5.03 -5.80 -45.53
CA PRO A 535 -5.47 -7.14 -45.93
C PRO A 535 -6.71 -7.07 -46.82
N GLN A 536 -6.87 -8.03 -47.74
CA GLN A 536 -7.94 -8.03 -48.75
C GLN A 536 -9.35 -7.86 -48.15
N GLU A 537 -9.60 -8.45 -46.99
CA GLU A 537 -10.87 -8.34 -46.24
C GLU A 537 -11.20 -6.90 -45.81
N TYR A 538 -10.19 -6.03 -45.66
CA TYR A 538 -10.36 -4.62 -45.33
C TYR A 538 -10.23 -3.69 -46.55
N ARG A 539 -9.85 -4.16 -47.75
CA ARG A 539 -9.77 -3.31 -48.96
C ARG A 539 -11.14 -3.01 -49.58
N SER A 540 -12.12 -3.88 -49.34
CA SER A 540 -13.45 -3.78 -49.93
C SER A 540 -14.36 -2.90 -49.06
N SER A 541 -15.07 -1.92 -49.63
CA SER A 541 -16.20 -1.31 -48.91
C SER A 541 -17.28 -2.38 -48.66
N PRO A 542 -17.82 -2.53 -47.44
CA PRO A 542 -18.86 -3.50 -47.19
C PRO A 542 -20.13 -3.08 -47.94
N VAL A 543 -20.62 -3.95 -48.83
CA VAL A 543 -22.02 -3.92 -49.26
C VAL A 543 -22.86 -4.09 -47.98
N PRO A 544 -23.83 -3.21 -47.68
CA PRO A 544 -24.63 -3.31 -46.47
C PRO A 544 -25.45 -4.60 -46.52
N ARG A 545 -25.04 -5.62 -45.75
CA ARG A 545 -25.95 -6.69 -45.39
C ARG A 545 -26.68 -6.28 -44.11
N PRO A 546 -28.02 -6.18 -44.12
CA PRO A 546 -28.76 -5.87 -42.92
C PRO A 546 -28.50 -6.95 -41.85
N PRO A 547 -28.59 -6.60 -40.55
CA PRO A 547 -28.43 -7.56 -39.48
C PRO A 547 -29.60 -8.53 -39.53
N ARG A 548 -29.42 -9.69 -40.17
CA ARG A 548 -30.35 -10.80 -40.02
C ARG A 548 -30.10 -11.40 -38.65
N GLY A 549 -31.13 -11.31 -37.81
CA GLY A 549 -31.21 -11.96 -36.52
C GLY A 549 -30.79 -13.43 -36.60
N LEU A 550 -30.14 -13.86 -35.54
CA LEU A 550 -29.75 -15.24 -35.29
C LEU A 550 -30.95 -16.20 -35.41
N GLN A 551 -30.64 -17.41 -35.86
CA GLN A 551 -31.46 -18.64 -35.84
C GLN A 551 -32.29 -18.90 -37.11
N GLN A 552 -31.65 -19.46 -38.15
CA GLN A 552 -32.20 -20.61 -38.93
C GLN A 552 -31.32 -21.10 -40.11
N HIS A 553 -30.31 -20.34 -40.59
CA HIS A 553 -29.57 -20.72 -41.81
C HIS A 553 -28.24 -21.48 -41.65
N ASP A 554 -27.75 -21.72 -40.43
CA ASP A 554 -26.47 -22.47 -40.23
C ASP A 554 -26.59 -23.98 -40.50
N ALA A 555 -27.79 -24.55 -40.39
CA ALA A 555 -27.96 -26.01 -40.41
C ALA A 555 -27.88 -26.64 -41.81
N GLN A 556 -28.32 -25.91 -42.84
CA GLN A 556 -28.27 -26.37 -44.23
C GLN A 556 -26.85 -26.24 -44.80
N LEU A 557 -26.19 -25.10 -44.56
CA LEU A 557 -24.82 -24.85 -45.00
C LEU A 557 -23.83 -25.89 -44.42
N ILE A 558 -24.01 -26.26 -43.14
CA ILE A 558 -23.21 -27.30 -42.50
C ILE A 558 -23.49 -28.68 -43.12
N ALA A 559 -24.74 -28.99 -43.44
CA ALA A 559 -25.13 -30.26 -44.05
C ALA A 559 -24.57 -30.40 -45.47
N ASP A 560 -24.71 -29.36 -46.28
CA ASP A 560 -24.24 -29.32 -47.67
C ASP A 560 -22.71 -29.38 -47.72
N THR A 561 -22.03 -28.73 -46.77
CA THR A 561 -20.56 -28.78 -46.68
C THR A 561 -20.05 -30.13 -46.15
N LEU A 562 -20.76 -30.78 -45.24
CA LEU A 562 -20.41 -32.15 -44.82
C LEU A 562 -20.64 -33.16 -45.97
N ALA A 563 -21.69 -32.98 -46.78
CA ALA A 563 -21.97 -33.81 -47.93
C ALA A 563 -20.91 -33.63 -49.04
N SER A 564 -20.50 -32.40 -49.34
CA SER A 564 -19.49 -32.12 -50.38
C SER A 564 -18.08 -32.62 -50.03
N TYR A 565 -17.80 -32.88 -48.75
CA TYR A 565 -16.55 -33.50 -48.28
C TYR A 565 -16.72 -34.95 -47.79
N ASN A 566 -17.77 -35.67 -48.25
CA ASN A 566 -18.04 -37.08 -47.92
C ASN A 566 -17.98 -37.40 -46.41
N GLY A 567 -18.54 -36.52 -45.57
CA GLY A 567 -18.56 -36.69 -44.12
C GLY A 567 -17.23 -36.43 -43.41
N ASN A 568 -16.20 -35.94 -44.10
CA ASN A 568 -14.92 -35.61 -43.49
C ASN A 568 -15.01 -34.31 -42.66
N ILE A 569 -15.34 -34.47 -41.38
CA ILE A 569 -15.52 -33.39 -40.40
C ILE A 569 -14.32 -32.45 -40.33
N SER A 570 -13.11 -32.96 -40.55
CA SER A 570 -11.88 -32.14 -40.50
C SER A 570 -11.84 -31.10 -41.62
N LYS A 571 -12.11 -31.56 -42.85
CA LYS A 571 -12.09 -30.71 -44.04
C LYS A 571 -13.27 -29.76 -44.04
N ALA A 572 -14.45 -30.24 -43.62
CA ALA A 572 -15.64 -29.39 -43.47
C ALA A 572 -15.44 -28.29 -42.40
N ALA A 573 -14.80 -28.60 -41.27
CA ALA A 573 -14.47 -27.62 -40.23
C ALA A 573 -13.52 -26.53 -40.74
N GLN A 574 -12.52 -26.95 -41.52
CA GLN A 574 -11.54 -26.04 -42.10
C GLN A 574 -12.16 -25.16 -43.19
N ALA A 575 -13.03 -25.72 -44.05
CA ALA A 575 -13.76 -24.98 -45.07
C ALA A 575 -14.78 -23.99 -44.48
N LEU A 576 -15.40 -24.34 -43.35
CA LEU A 576 -16.36 -23.48 -42.63
C LEU A 576 -15.70 -22.51 -41.64
N GLY A 577 -14.38 -22.59 -41.45
CA GLY A 577 -13.66 -21.74 -40.50
C GLY A 577 -14.06 -21.94 -39.04
N VAL A 578 -14.60 -23.10 -38.67
CA VAL A 578 -15.06 -23.41 -37.30
C VAL A 578 -14.22 -24.51 -36.66
N ALA A 579 -14.09 -24.48 -35.34
CA ALA A 579 -13.42 -25.54 -34.60
C ALA A 579 -14.15 -26.90 -34.78
N ARG A 580 -13.38 -27.98 -34.89
CA ARG A 580 -13.89 -29.36 -35.08
C ARG A 580 -14.93 -29.77 -34.02
N SER A 581 -14.75 -29.29 -32.78
CA SER A 581 -15.65 -29.52 -31.65
C SER A 581 -17.02 -28.82 -31.78
N THR A 582 -17.10 -27.75 -32.57
CA THR A 582 -18.34 -27.02 -32.84
C THR A 582 -19.24 -27.78 -33.82
N LEU A 583 -18.64 -28.42 -34.83
CA LEU A 583 -19.34 -29.32 -35.75
C LEU A 583 -19.81 -30.60 -35.05
N TYR A 584 -18.98 -31.19 -34.17
CA TYR A 584 -19.37 -32.35 -33.37
C TYR A 584 -20.61 -32.10 -32.50
N ARG A 585 -20.65 -30.96 -31.77
CA ARG A 585 -21.81 -30.60 -30.92
C ARG A 585 -23.09 -30.39 -31.72
N ARG A 586 -23.00 -29.82 -32.93
CA ARG A 586 -24.17 -29.58 -33.79
C ARG A 586 -24.63 -30.85 -34.51
N ALA A 587 -23.72 -31.75 -34.88
CA ALA A 587 -24.06 -33.07 -35.44
C ALA A 587 -24.71 -34.00 -34.40
N ALA A 588 -24.20 -34.02 -33.16
CA ALA A 588 -24.76 -34.82 -32.07
C ALA A 588 -26.18 -34.38 -31.65
N ARG A 589 -26.52 -33.08 -31.81
CA ARG A 589 -27.88 -32.56 -31.61
C ARG A 589 -28.87 -32.98 -32.69
N ARG A 590 -28.42 -33.42 -33.88
CA ARG A 590 -29.32 -33.95 -34.93
C ARG A 590 -29.62 -35.44 -34.75
N GLY A 591 -28.66 -36.23 -34.25
CA GLY A 591 -28.86 -37.66 -34.00
C GLY A 591 -29.85 -37.99 -32.88
N SER A 592 -30.31 -36.99 -32.12
CA SER A 592 -31.28 -37.13 -31.03
C SER A 592 -32.71 -36.67 -31.40
N HIS A 593 -32.96 -36.34 -32.68
CA HIS A 593 -34.30 -36.01 -33.22
C HIS A 593 -34.68 -36.85 -34.46
N SER A 594 -34.07 -38.03 -34.61
CA SER A 594 -34.53 -39.05 -35.54
C SER A 594 -34.43 -40.44 -34.90
N ALA A 595 -35.36 -40.71 -33.99
CA ALA A 595 -35.85 -42.04 -33.62
C ALA A 595 -37.23 -41.85 -32.97
#